data_AF-A0A2K3KNL4-F1
#
_entry.id   AF-A0A2K3KNL4-F1
#
_cell.length_a   1.000
_cell.length_b   1.000
_cell.length_c   1.000
_cell.angle_alpha   90.00
_cell.angle_beta   90.00
_cell.angle_gamma   90.00
#
_symmetry.space_group_name_H-M   'P 1'
#
loop_
_entity.id
_entity.type
_entity.pdbx_description
1 polymer ?
#
loop_
_entity_poly.entity_id
_entity_poly.type
_entity_poly.pdbx_seq_one_letter_code
_entity_poly.pdbx_strand_id
1 'polypeptide(L)'
;MRGLSNHCPLVLAADEEDWGPRPLRMLKCWKDVPGYKLFVRDKWNSFQIVGWGGYVLKEKFKMIKLALKDWHATHTQNLPSRIESLKDRLAALDLKGGEDDLSESELAELHGVSSDIHSLSRLNASICWQQSRSRWLKEGDANTKYFHSVLANRRRGNTISSLQVDNTMVEGVAPIRNAVVSHFAAH
;
A
#
# COMPACT_ATOMS: atom_id res chain seq x y z
N MET A 1 -6.97 -42.30 -33.85
CA MET A 1 -5.82 -42.08 -32.94
C MET A 1 -5.99 -40.71 -32.30
N ARG A 2 -6.00 -40.66 -30.97
CA ARG A 2 -6.28 -39.45 -30.17
C ARG A 2 -5.16 -38.42 -30.36
N GLY A 3 -5.53 -37.15 -30.56
CA GLY A 3 -4.60 -36.04 -30.67
C GLY A 3 -3.79 -35.87 -29.39
N LEU A 4 -2.47 -35.77 -29.54
CA LEU A 4 -1.54 -35.45 -28.47
C LEU A 4 -1.86 -34.05 -27.97
N SER A 5 -2.44 -33.98 -26.78
CA SER A 5 -2.66 -32.70 -26.12
C SER A 5 -1.32 -32.19 -25.58
N ASN A 6 -0.89 -31.03 -26.06
CA ASN A 6 0.32 -30.34 -25.60
C ASN A 6 0.08 -29.58 -24.28
N HIS A 7 -0.73 -30.13 -23.37
CA HIS A 7 -0.92 -29.55 -22.05
C HIS A 7 0.38 -29.73 -21.25
N CYS A 8 1.18 -28.67 -21.19
CA CYS A 8 2.24 -28.54 -20.22
C CYS A 8 1.60 -28.01 -18.92
N PRO A 9 1.49 -28.82 -17.85
CA PRO A 9 0.97 -28.34 -16.58
C PRO A 9 1.92 -27.28 -16.01
N LEU A 10 1.40 -26.08 -15.75
CA LEU A 10 2.12 -25.07 -14.99
C LEU A 10 2.06 -25.44 -13.51
N VAL A 11 3.18 -25.94 -12.98
CA VAL A 11 3.34 -26.15 -11.55
C VAL A 11 3.62 -24.79 -10.90
N LEU A 12 2.64 -24.28 -10.17
CA LEU A 12 2.79 -23.04 -9.41
C LEU A 12 3.37 -23.41 -8.03
N ALA A 13 4.67 -23.21 -7.86
CA ALA A 13 5.31 -23.25 -6.54
C ALA A 13 5.18 -21.85 -5.91
N ALA A 14 4.54 -21.77 -4.76
CA ALA A 14 4.45 -20.55 -3.97
C ALA A 14 5.35 -20.71 -2.74
N ASP A 15 6.61 -20.28 -2.87
CA ASP A 15 7.50 -20.21 -1.73
C ASP A 15 7.26 -18.91 -0.96
N GLU A 16 7.02 -19.00 0.35
CA GLU A 16 6.95 -17.84 1.23
C GLU A 16 8.37 -17.32 1.51
N GLU A 17 8.81 -16.36 0.69
CA GLU A 17 10.09 -15.69 0.90
C GLU A 17 9.99 -14.62 2.02
N ASP A 18 10.36 -14.98 3.26
CA ASP A 18 10.41 -14.02 4.38
C ASP A 18 11.72 -13.20 4.43
N TRP A 19 11.76 -12.14 3.63
CA TRP A 19 12.82 -11.12 3.66
C TRP A 19 12.79 -10.21 4.90
N GLY A 20 11.92 -10.49 5.87
CA GLY A 20 11.75 -9.71 7.09
C GLY A 20 10.82 -8.49 6.93
N PRO A 21 10.73 -7.64 7.96
CA PRO A 21 9.76 -6.55 8.00
C PRO A 21 10.06 -5.49 6.92
N ARG A 22 9.10 -5.28 6.02
CA ARG A 22 9.19 -4.22 5.01
C ARG A 22 9.30 -2.83 5.67
N PRO A 23 10.27 -2.00 5.28
CA PRO A 23 10.40 -0.65 5.82
C PRO A 23 9.12 0.18 5.57
N LEU A 24 8.48 0.62 6.65
CA LEU A 24 7.37 1.55 6.55
C LEU A 24 7.88 2.95 6.19
N ARG A 25 7.31 3.52 5.13
CA ARG A 25 7.48 4.93 4.77
C ARG A 25 6.18 5.65 5.03
N MET A 26 6.26 6.81 5.69
CA MET A 26 5.11 7.67 5.93
C MET A 26 4.51 8.10 4.59
N LEU A 27 3.19 7.94 4.43
CA LEU A 27 2.47 8.39 3.24
C LEU A 27 2.06 9.85 3.42
N LYS A 28 2.38 10.70 2.44
CA LYS A 28 2.11 12.14 2.50
C LYS A 28 0.62 12.45 2.62
N CYS A 29 -0.21 11.63 1.99
CA CYS A 29 -1.66 11.76 1.96
C CYS A 29 -2.36 11.45 3.29
N TRP A 30 -1.65 10.91 4.29
CA TRP A 30 -2.27 10.65 5.60
C TRP A 30 -2.81 11.93 6.25
N LYS A 31 -2.16 13.07 5.99
CA LYS A 31 -2.60 14.38 6.49
C LYS A 31 -4.00 14.79 5.99
N ASP A 32 -4.42 14.21 4.86
CA ASP A 32 -5.66 14.55 4.16
C ASP A 32 -6.83 13.64 4.60
N VAL A 33 -6.56 12.61 5.41
CA VAL A 33 -7.61 11.74 5.97
C VAL A 33 -8.21 12.42 7.20
N PRO A 34 -9.56 12.43 7.34
CA PRO A 34 -10.22 12.96 8.52
C PRO A 34 -9.67 12.37 9.82
N GLY A 35 -9.47 13.24 10.82
CA GLY A 35 -8.98 12.82 12.14
C GLY A 35 -7.47 12.65 12.28
N TYR A 36 -6.68 12.70 11.20
CA TYR A 36 -5.22 12.51 11.26
C TYR A 36 -4.52 13.44 12.27
N LYS A 37 -4.82 14.75 12.22
CA LYS A 37 -4.17 15.73 13.10
C LYS A 37 -4.48 15.47 14.58
N LEU A 38 -5.74 15.15 14.89
CA LEU A 38 -6.18 14.82 16.25
C LEU A 38 -5.49 13.55 16.72
N PHE A 39 -5.52 12.50 15.90
CA PHE A 39 -4.85 11.23 16.19
C PHE A 39 -3.37 11.41 16.52
N VAL A 40 -2.62 12.11 15.66
CA VAL A 40 -1.17 12.33 15.85
C VAL A 40 -0.91 13.10 17.13
N ARG A 41 -1.65 14.19 17.38
CA ARG A 41 -1.50 15.01 18.59
C ARG A 41 -1.77 14.19 19.84
N ASP A 42 -2.89 13.49 19.88
CA ASP A 42 -3.35 12.77 21.06
C ASP A 42 -2.44 11.58 21.35
N LYS A 43 -2.01 10.84 20.32
CA LYS A 43 -1.00 9.77 20.47
C LYS A 43 0.35 10.31 20.92
N TRP A 44 0.84 11.39 20.33
CA TRP A 44 2.13 11.98 20.70
C TRP A 44 2.18 12.41 22.18
N ASN A 45 1.09 13.00 22.66
CA ASN A 45 0.94 13.44 24.04
C ASN A 45 0.75 12.27 25.01
N SER A 46 0.20 11.14 24.54
CA SER A 46 0.05 9.93 25.37
C SER A 46 1.38 9.23 25.69
N PHE A 47 2.45 9.47 24.92
CA PHE A 47 3.73 8.79 25.12
C PHE A 47 4.49 9.35 26.31
N GLN A 48 4.57 8.54 27.37
CA GLN A 48 5.39 8.79 28.55
C GLN A 48 6.70 8.00 28.42
N ILE A 49 7.81 8.70 28.17
CA ILE A 49 9.14 8.09 28.06
C ILE A 49 10.08 8.88 28.96
N VAL A 50 10.85 8.16 29.78
CA VAL A 50 11.83 8.73 30.71
C VAL A 50 13.22 8.53 30.13
N GLY A 51 14.08 9.55 30.25
CA GLY A 51 15.46 9.51 29.80
C GLY A 51 15.95 10.88 29.34
N TRP A 52 17.16 10.93 28.78
CA TRP A 52 17.69 12.16 28.19
C TRP A 52 16.93 12.53 26.90
N GLY A 53 16.91 13.82 26.56
CA GLY A 53 16.03 14.36 25.51
C GLY A 53 16.12 13.66 24.15
N GLY A 54 17.31 13.28 23.70
CA GLY A 54 17.47 12.56 22.44
C GLY A 54 16.92 11.13 22.46
N TYR A 55 17.03 10.43 23.59
CA TYR A 55 16.41 9.13 23.76
C TYR A 55 14.88 9.23 23.77
N VAL A 56 14.34 10.19 24.52
CA VAL A 56 12.89 10.47 24.56
C VAL A 56 12.36 10.74 23.16
N LEU A 57 13.05 11.60 22.39
CA LEU A 57 12.65 11.94 21.03
C LEU A 57 12.71 10.74 20.08
N LYS A 58 13.80 9.96 20.12
CA LYS A 58 13.96 8.74 19.31
C LYS A 58 12.84 7.73 19.59
N GLU A 59 12.54 7.44 20.85
CA GLU A 59 11.49 6.49 21.20
C GLU A 59 10.09 7.02 20.85
N LYS A 60 9.82 8.32 21.03
CA LYS A 60 8.56 8.92 20.55
C LYS A 60 8.39 8.78 19.05
N PHE A 61 9.44 9.00 18.25
CA PHE A 61 9.40 8.79 16.80
C PHE A 61 9.16 7.32 16.43
N LYS A 62 9.76 6.38 17.16
CA LYS A 62 9.51 4.95 16.97
C LYS A 62 8.05 4.59 17.28
N MET A 63 7.52 5.08 18.40
CA MET A 63 6.13 4.80 18.81
C MET A 63 5.10 5.42 17.87
N ILE A 64 5.27 6.69 17.47
CA ILE A 64 4.32 7.34 16.54
C ILE A 64 4.35 6.66 15.17
N LYS A 65 5.52 6.18 14.72
CA LYS A 65 5.64 5.43 13.46
C LYS A 65 4.83 4.14 13.49
N LEU A 66 4.84 3.40 14.61
CA LEU A 66 4.03 2.21 14.80
C LEU A 66 2.55 2.55 14.88
N ALA A 67 2.17 3.54 15.70
CA ALA A 67 0.78 3.96 15.82
C ALA A 67 0.17 4.40 14.47
N LEU A 68 0.95 5.13 13.65
CA LEU A 68 0.53 5.51 12.31
C LEU A 68 0.38 4.33 11.35
N LYS A 69 1.17 3.27 11.52
CA LYS A 69 1.03 2.03 10.75
C LYS A 69 -0.34 1.40 11.00
N ASP A 70 -0.73 1.30 12.26
CA ASP A 70 -1.98 0.68 12.68
C ASP A 70 -3.18 1.56 12.30
N TRP A 71 -3.02 2.88 12.42
CA TRP A 71 -4.02 3.84 11.96
C TRP A 71 -4.22 3.77 10.44
N HIS A 72 -3.13 3.65 9.66
CA HIS A 72 -3.22 3.47 8.21
C HIS A 72 -3.94 2.16 7.84
N ALA A 73 -3.62 1.07 8.56
CA ALA A 73 -4.27 -0.22 8.37
C ALA A 73 -5.79 -0.11 8.57
N THR A 74 -6.23 0.57 9.64
CA THR A 74 -7.66 0.70 9.97
C THR A 74 -8.43 1.68 9.09
N HIS A 75 -7.81 2.76 8.59
CA HIS A 75 -8.53 3.84 7.90
C HIS A 75 -8.47 3.74 6.37
N THR A 76 -7.44 3.09 5.84
CA THR A 76 -7.10 3.17 4.41
C THR A 76 -6.70 1.83 3.80
N GLN A 77 -7.01 0.72 4.48
CA GLN A 77 -6.97 -0.59 3.84
C GLN A 77 -8.08 -0.75 2.81
N ASN A 78 -7.79 -1.56 1.79
CA ASN A 78 -8.72 -1.99 0.77
C ASN A 78 -9.41 -0.83 0.03
N LEU A 79 -8.70 0.29 -0.17
CA LEU A 79 -9.22 1.43 -0.94
C LEU A 79 -9.77 1.01 -2.31
N PRO A 80 -9.09 0.16 -3.12
CA PRO A 80 -9.64 -0.26 -4.40
C PRO A 80 -10.99 -0.96 -4.27
N SER A 81 -11.12 -1.91 -3.34
CA SER A 81 -12.37 -2.64 -3.11
C SER A 81 -13.49 -1.74 -2.59
N ARG A 82 -13.17 -0.78 -1.72
CA ARG A 82 -14.12 0.23 -1.22
C ARG A 82 -14.61 1.14 -2.35
N ILE A 83 -13.70 1.60 -3.20
CA ILE A 83 -14.05 2.41 -4.38
C ILE A 83 -14.97 1.62 -5.31
N GLU A 84 -14.67 0.33 -5.55
CA GLU A 84 -15.50 -0.51 -6.41
C GLU A 84 -16.90 -0.72 -5.83
N SER A 85 -17.00 -1.06 -4.55
CA SER A 85 -18.29 -1.21 -3.87
C SER A 85 -19.13 0.08 -3.89
N LEU A 86 -18.49 1.25 -3.78
CA LEU A 86 -19.19 2.53 -3.91
C LEU A 86 -19.65 2.80 -5.35
N LYS A 87 -18.86 2.40 -6.35
CA LYS A 87 -19.28 2.50 -7.77
C LYS A 87 -20.46 1.58 -8.07
N ASP A 88 -20.46 0.36 -7.54
CA ASP A 88 -21.59 -0.56 -7.66
C ASP A 88 -22.85 0.06 -7.04
N ARG A 89 -22.70 0.71 -5.88
CA ARG A 89 -23.80 1.43 -5.21
C ARG A 89 -24.28 2.64 -6.03
N LEU A 90 -23.37 3.41 -6.60
CA LEU A 90 -23.69 4.53 -7.48
C LEU A 90 -24.45 4.05 -8.71
N ALA A 91 -24.00 2.98 -9.35
CA ALA A 91 -24.67 2.39 -10.51
C ALA A 91 -26.09 1.90 -10.20
N ALA A 92 -26.30 1.35 -8.99
CA ALA A 92 -27.63 0.94 -8.53
C ALA A 92 -28.58 2.15 -8.33
N LEU A 93 -28.07 3.27 -7.79
CA LEU A 93 -28.82 4.51 -7.64
C LEU A 93 -29.13 5.16 -9.00
N ASP A 94 -28.17 5.15 -9.92
CA ASP A 94 -28.34 5.68 -11.29
C ASP A 94 -29.38 4.88 -12.07
N LEU A 95 -29.36 3.53 -11.96
CA LEU A 95 -30.37 2.67 -12.58
C LEU A 95 -31.77 2.98 -12.04
N LYS A 96 -31.89 3.09 -10.72
CA LYS A 96 -33.16 3.42 -10.08
C LYS A 96 -33.68 4.79 -10.52
N GLY A 97 -32.82 5.80 -10.58
CA GLY A 97 -33.18 7.15 -11.03
C GLY A 97 -33.55 7.24 -12.51
N GLY A 98 -33.21 6.22 -13.31
CA GLY A 98 -33.66 6.09 -14.69
C GLY A 98 -35.03 5.44 -14.84
N GLU A 99 -35.48 4.67 -13.83
CA GLU A 99 -36.79 4.00 -13.80
C GLU A 99 -37.85 4.86 -13.10
N ASP A 100 -37.51 5.47 -11.97
CA ASP A 100 -38.38 6.28 -11.12
C ASP A 100 -37.64 7.51 -10.56
N ASP A 101 -38.39 8.53 -10.11
CA ASP A 101 -37.81 9.66 -9.39
C ASP A 101 -37.15 9.20 -8.07
N LEU A 102 -35.91 9.65 -7.84
CA LEU A 102 -35.19 9.40 -6.59
C LEU A 102 -35.82 10.20 -5.44
N SER A 103 -35.95 9.56 -4.28
CA SER A 103 -36.32 10.27 -3.05
C SER A 103 -35.23 11.24 -2.61
N GLU A 104 -35.58 12.22 -1.76
CA GLU A 104 -34.62 13.18 -1.19
C GLU A 104 -33.47 12.49 -0.45
N SER A 105 -33.77 11.40 0.26
CA SER A 105 -32.75 10.58 0.95
C SER A 105 -31.78 9.91 -0.03
N GLU A 106 -32.28 9.46 -1.19
CA GLU A 106 -31.46 8.78 -2.20
C GLU A 106 -30.61 9.78 -3.00
N LEU A 107 -31.13 10.98 -3.25
CA LEU A 107 -30.33 12.08 -3.80
C LEU A 107 -29.19 12.48 -2.85
N ALA A 108 -29.47 12.57 -1.55
CA ALA A 108 -28.44 12.83 -0.55
C ALA A 108 -27.40 11.70 -0.50
N GLU A 109 -27.83 10.44 -0.61
CA GLU A 109 -26.94 9.29 -0.70
C GLU A 109 -26.06 9.34 -1.95
N LEU A 110 -26.64 9.63 -3.11
CA LEU A 110 -25.92 9.74 -4.39
C LEU A 110 -24.79 10.77 -4.30
N HIS A 111 -25.09 11.96 -3.76
CA HIS A 111 -24.07 13.00 -3.53
C HIS A 111 -22.98 12.52 -2.55
N GLY A 112 -23.35 11.83 -1.48
CA GLY A 112 -22.42 11.24 -0.52
C GLY A 112 -21.48 10.21 -1.15
N VAL A 113 -22.05 9.22 -1.86
CA VAL A 113 -21.30 8.16 -2.55
C VAL A 113 -20.35 8.74 -3.59
N SER A 114 -20.80 9.72 -4.39
CA SER A 114 -19.96 10.39 -5.39
C SER A 114 -18.78 11.12 -4.75
N SER A 115 -19.03 11.87 -3.67
CA SER A 115 -17.98 12.54 -2.89
C SER A 115 -16.97 11.55 -2.29
N ASP A 116 -17.44 10.42 -1.77
CA ASP A 116 -16.61 9.37 -1.21
C ASP A 116 -15.75 8.68 -2.27
N ILE A 117 -16.31 8.37 -3.44
CA ILE A 117 -15.55 7.82 -4.57
C ILE A 117 -14.42 8.79 -4.94
N HIS A 118 -14.71 10.08 -5.05
CA HIS A 118 -13.71 11.09 -5.39
C HIS A 118 -12.61 11.18 -4.31
N SER A 119 -12.98 11.23 -3.03
CA SER A 119 -12.02 11.36 -1.94
C SER A 119 -11.12 10.12 -1.81
N LEU A 120 -11.69 8.92 -1.87
CA LEU A 120 -10.95 7.65 -1.79
C LEU A 120 -10.09 7.44 -3.04
N SER A 121 -10.56 7.83 -4.22
CA SER A 121 -9.78 7.74 -5.47
C SER A 121 -8.55 8.64 -5.44
N ARG A 122 -8.68 9.89 -4.96
CA ARG A 122 -7.53 10.79 -4.76
C ARG A 122 -6.53 10.23 -3.77
N LEU A 123 -7.03 9.67 -2.66
CA LEU A 123 -6.18 9.04 -1.64
C LEU A 123 -5.42 7.84 -2.23
N ASN A 124 -6.11 6.94 -2.93
CA ASN A 124 -5.51 5.77 -3.57
C ASN A 124 -4.45 6.18 -4.62
N ALA A 125 -4.76 7.15 -5.47
CA ALA A 125 -3.83 7.68 -6.46
C ALA A 125 -2.57 8.27 -5.81
N SER A 126 -2.71 9.04 -4.71
CA SER A 126 -1.57 9.61 -3.98
C SER A 126 -0.66 8.53 -3.38
N ILE A 127 -1.24 7.46 -2.83
CA ILE A 127 -0.50 6.32 -2.30
C ILE A 127 0.28 5.62 -3.43
N CYS A 128 -0.41 5.26 -4.52
CA CYS A 128 0.20 4.60 -5.67
C CYS A 128 1.34 5.44 -6.28
N TRP A 129 1.12 6.75 -6.42
CA TRP A 129 2.13 7.68 -6.91
C TRP A 129 3.37 7.68 -6.02
N GLN A 130 3.22 7.88 -4.72
CA GLN A 130 4.35 7.91 -3.79
C GLN A 130 5.13 6.60 -3.81
N GLN A 131 4.43 5.45 -3.82
CA GLN A 131 5.08 4.14 -3.84
C GLN A 131 5.82 3.89 -5.16
N SER A 132 5.31 4.39 -6.29
CA SER A 132 5.94 4.24 -7.61
C SER A 132 7.30 4.97 -7.70
N ARG A 133 7.55 5.94 -6.80
CA ARG A 133 8.71 6.85 -6.82
C ARG A 133 8.83 7.62 -8.15
N SER A 134 7.72 7.81 -8.86
CA SER A 134 7.69 8.65 -10.07
C SER A 134 7.94 10.11 -9.69
N ARG A 135 8.86 10.76 -10.40
CA ARG A 135 9.20 12.18 -10.22
C ARG A 135 8.37 13.10 -11.12
N TRP A 136 7.79 12.56 -12.19
CA TRP A 136 7.27 13.31 -13.34
C TRP A 136 5.78 13.04 -13.57
N LEU A 137 4.94 13.38 -12.59
CA LEU A 137 3.54 13.59 -12.86
C LEU A 137 3.12 14.95 -12.32
N LYS A 138 2.59 15.80 -13.22
CA LYS A 138 1.77 16.94 -12.82
C LYS A 138 0.57 16.37 -12.04
N GLU A 139 0.32 16.93 -10.86
CA GLU A 139 -0.86 16.65 -10.06
C GLU A 139 -2.10 16.82 -10.97
N GLY A 140 -2.77 15.73 -11.31
CA GLY A 140 -3.91 15.78 -12.23
C GLY A 140 -4.29 14.46 -12.87
N ASP A 141 -3.33 13.57 -13.15
CA ASP A 141 -3.66 12.23 -13.68
C ASP A 141 -3.79 11.20 -12.54
N ALA A 142 -5.01 10.73 -12.32
CA ALA A 142 -5.37 9.72 -11.34
C ALA A 142 -5.17 8.29 -11.86
N ASN A 143 -4.31 8.09 -12.87
CA ASN A 143 -4.04 6.79 -13.47
C ASN A 143 -3.26 5.85 -12.54
N THR A 144 -4.00 5.17 -11.66
CA THR A 144 -3.48 4.11 -10.79
C THR A 144 -2.90 2.93 -11.58
N LYS A 145 -3.42 2.61 -12.78
CA LYS A 145 -2.90 1.51 -13.62
C LYS A 145 -1.44 1.73 -14.02
N TYR A 146 -1.09 2.96 -14.41
CA TYR A 146 0.30 3.34 -14.68
C TYR A 146 1.18 3.15 -13.44
N PHE A 147 0.74 3.61 -12.27
CA PHE A 147 1.51 3.43 -11.04
C PHE A 147 1.66 1.96 -10.67
N HIS A 148 0.63 1.14 -10.86
CA HIS A 148 0.70 -0.30 -10.64
C HIS A 148 1.71 -0.98 -11.56
N SER A 149 1.78 -0.61 -12.84
CA SER A 149 2.76 -1.19 -13.76
C SER A 149 4.19 -0.79 -13.40
N VAL A 150 4.41 0.47 -13.02
CA VAL A 150 5.72 0.95 -12.51
C VAL A 150 6.09 0.21 -11.22
N LEU A 151 5.15 0.06 -10.28
CA LEU A 151 5.36 -0.67 -9.04
C LEU A 151 5.72 -2.13 -9.28
N ALA A 152 5.00 -2.81 -10.17
CA ALA A 152 5.27 -4.20 -10.53
C ALA A 152 6.66 -4.34 -11.14
N ASN A 153 7.05 -3.44 -12.06
CA ASN A 153 8.38 -3.47 -12.66
C ASN A 153 9.49 -3.23 -11.64
N ARG A 154 9.29 -2.28 -10.73
CA ARG A 154 10.23 -2.02 -9.64
C ARG A 154 10.33 -3.20 -8.68
N ARG A 155 9.23 -3.89 -8.36
CA ARG A 155 9.27 -5.09 -7.53
C ARG A 155 10.13 -6.16 -8.20
N ARG A 156 9.84 -6.51 -9.45
CA ARG A 156 10.64 -7.48 -10.22
C ARG A 156 12.12 -7.12 -10.27
N GLY A 157 12.45 -5.85 -10.56
CA GLY A 157 13.84 -5.42 -10.67
C GLY A 157 14.60 -5.30 -9.35
N ASN A 158 13.91 -5.21 -8.21
CA ASN A 158 14.55 -5.16 -6.88
C ASN A 158 14.51 -6.52 -6.15
N THR A 159 13.84 -7.53 -6.70
CA THR A 159 13.86 -8.88 -6.14
C THR A 159 15.26 -9.47 -6.34
N ILE A 160 15.88 -9.92 -5.26
CA ILE A 160 17.17 -10.62 -5.30
C ILE A 160 16.86 -12.12 -5.27
N SER A 161 16.72 -12.74 -6.44
CA SER A 161 16.45 -14.18 -6.54
C SER A 161 17.69 -15.03 -6.25
N SER A 162 18.87 -14.51 -6.55
CA SER A 162 20.15 -15.18 -6.36
C SER A 162 21.28 -14.16 -6.18
N LEU A 163 22.37 -14.59 -5.52
CA LEU A 163 23.55 -13.78 -5.26
C LEU A 163 24.82 -14.60 -5.54
N GLN A 164 25.80 -14.04 -6.23
CA GLN A 164 27.10 -14.68 -6.44
C GLN A 164 28.07 -14.29 -5.32
N VAL A 165 28.63 -15.27 -4.62
CA VAL A 165 29.59 -15.12 -3.52
C VAL A 165 30.74 -16.09 -3.77
N ASP A 166 31.98 -15.59 -3.89
CA ASP A 166 33.17 -16.42 -4.11
C ASP A 166 33.02 -17.47 -5.22
N ASN A 167 32.48 -17.04 -6.37
CA ASN A 167 32.15 -17.87 -7.54
C ASN A 167 31.05 -18.93 -7.33
N THR A 168 30.38 -18.93 -6.17
CA THR A 168 29.25 -19.81 -5.89
C THR A 168 27.94 -19.03 -5.97
N MET A 169 26.95 -19.59 -6.66
CA MET A 169 25.61 -19.02 -6.69
C MET A 169 24.83 -19.43 -5.44
N VAL A 170 24.29 -18.45 -4.74
CA VAL A 170 23.50 -18.62 -3.52
C VAL A 170 22.06 -18.23 -3.83
N GLU A 171 21.12 -19.11 -3.51
CA GLU A 171 19.69 -18.94 -3.75
C GLU A 171 18.90 -19.08 -2.44
N GLY A 172 17.71 -18.47 -2.42
CA GLY A 172 16.83 -18.49 -1.26
C GLY A 172 17.17 -17.44 -0.21
N VAL A 173 16.15 -17.08 0.58
CA VAL A 173 16.20 -15.93 1.47
C VAL A 173 17.28 -16.06 2.55
N ALA A 174 17.31 -17.17 3.28
CA ALA A 174 18.25 -17.34 4.40
C ALA A 174 19.72 -17.36 3.94
N PRO A 175 20.10 -18.13 2.91
CA PRO A 175 21.47 -18.11 2.37
C PRO A 175 21.90 -16.73 1.87
N ILE A 176 21.04 -16.03 1.10
CA ILE A 176 21.35 -14.68 0.60
C ILE A 176 21.50 -13.69 1.76
N ARG A 177 20.62 -13.74 2.77
CA ARG A 177 20.73 -12.87 3.96
C ARG A 177 22.04 -13.10 4.71
N ASN A 178 22.43 -14.35 4.93
CA ASN A 178 23.68 -14.68 5.60
C ASN A 178 24.89 -14.18 4.82
N ALA A 179 24.92 -14.37 3.50
CA ALA A 179 25.98 -13.86 2.64
C ALA A 179 26.14 -12.33 2.74
N VAL A 180 25.01 -11.60 2.69
CA VAL A 180 25.01 -10.14 2.83
C VAL A 180 25.54 -9.71 4.20
N VAL A 181 25.08 -10.34 5.29
CA VAL A 181 25.54 -10.02 6.65
C VAL A 181 27.04 -10.29 6.78
N SER A 182 27.52 -11.45 6.33
CA SER A 182 28.95 -11.81 6.39
C SER A 182 29.82 -10.81 5.63
N HIS A 183 29.40 -10.38 4.43
CA HIS A 183 30.13 -9.39 3.64
C HIS A 183 30.28 -8.05 4.37
N PHE A 184 29.21 -7.52 4.96
CA PHE A 184 29.23 -6.24 5.68
C PHE A 184 29.77 -6.32 7.10
N ALA A 185 29.89 -7.52 7.70
CA ALA A 185 30.56 -7.70 8.98
C ALA A 185 32.09 -7.76 8.86
N ALA A 186 32.60 -8.12 7.66
CA ALA A 186 34.02 -8.21 7.37
C ALA A 186 34.66 -6.89 6.88
N HIS A 187 33.85 -5.85 6.65
CA HIS A 187 34.26 -4.50 6.23
C HIS A 187 33.92 -3.48 7.31
#